data_AF-E4XRK1-F1
#
_entry.id   AF-E4XRK1-F1
#
_cell.length_a   1.000
_cell.length_b   1.000
_cell.length_c   1.000
_cell.angle_alpha   90.00
_cell.angle_beta   90.00
_cell.angle_gamma   90.00
#
_symmetry.space_group_name_H-M   'P 1'
#
loop_
_entity.id
_entity.type
_entity.pdbx_description
1 polymer ?
#
loop_
_entity_poly.entity_id
_entity_poly.type
_entity_poly.pdbx_seq_one_letter_code
_entity_poly.pdbx_strand_id
1 'polypeptide(L)'
;MLTEFGFLAVLTLNSDEREILRNEIDEWVECFLPKLERESTREDKCRLVASVKRHEFGDYNHARPWGYCKFVGNTGIIFWEENIELERFKTTPFQRKILRRNPTLENVILGRFEIKEETGEWKLNDELKNKMISEGGEALIILEQFGKLETAVRIHVFDAFLFTTKFGQNELKWRTHLISDFEKAEDLNKDEKAVVPIHANIVKNFANVELFQIGDENEEDCLGWITILEKCDGNVRTELKNESLKLEERKKLAIGLEAGFDYLVKVGINHCDQKLENFLILGGVVKICDFGLVDEKTGRRSYRQMGYSRRGSKYRNSDALFSGSPAFANHYQLTQNAGYEHNYFYFLMCDWKTGWSLLYRPIDETEREKINREIKNCNIQDIDDHSHVINNITKIISLQDVSDRFCLDDSNLTKSCQMSSLKLQMTQYVFMNSFQKFDVDRV
;
A
#
# COMPACT_ATOMS: atom_id res chain seq x y z
N MET A 1 -19.17 -21.40 -18.85
CA MET A 1 -19.08 -20.29 -17.88
C MET A 1 -18.80 -18.97 -18.63
N LEU A 2 -19.81 -18.32 -19.24
CA LEU A 2 -19.54 -17.14 -20.12
C LEU A 2 -20.62 -16.04 -20.12
N THR A 3 -21.66 -16.11 -19.29
CA THR A 3 -22.71 -15.06 -19.20
C THR A 3 -22.68 -14.28 -17.90
N GLU A 4 -22.38 -14.92 -16.77
CA GLU A 4 -22.60 -14.36 -15.43
C GLU A 4 -21.46 -13.44 -14.96
N PHE A 5 -20.22 -13.69 -15.39
CA PHE A 5 -19.11 -12.74 -15.20
C PHE A 5 -19.31 -11.40 -15.93
N GLY A 6 -20.28 -11.30 -16.85
CA GLY A 6 -20.69 -10.01 -17.43
C GLY A 6 -21.19 -9.02 -16.39
N PHE A 7 -21.59 -9.50 -15.21
CA PHE A 7 -22.05 -8.67 -14.09
C PHE A 7 -20.92 -8.04 -13.26
N LEU A 8 -19.67 -8.48 -13.44
CA LEU A 8 -18.55 -8.06 -12.59
C LEU A 8 -18.29 -6.54 -12.63
N ALA A 9 -18.57 -5.89 -13.75
CA ALA A 9 -18.41 -4.44 -13.89
C ALA A 9 -19.66 -3.61 -13.50
N VAL A 10 -20.78 -4.27 -13.18
CA VAL A 10 -22.07 -3.64 -12.93
C VAL A 10 -22.14 -3.16 -11.48
N LEU A 11 -22.40 -1.86 -11.29
CA LEU A 11 -22.47 -1.24 -9.96
C LEU A 11 -23.75 -1.61 -9.19
N THR A 12 -24.80 -2.02 -9.89
CA THR A 12 -26.10 -2.32 -9.30
C THR A 12 -26.58 -3.68 -9.80
N LEU A 13 -26.52 -4.68 -8.92
CA LEU A 13 -27.05 -6.02 -9.13
C LEU A 13 -28.14 -6.30 -8.09
N ASN A 14 -29.13 -7.11 -8.45
CA ASN A 14 -30.10 -7.60 -7.48
C ASN A 14 -29.50 -8.71 -6.59
N SER A 15 -30.24 -9.19 -5.58
CA SER A 15 -29.75 -10.21 -4.64
C SER A 15 -29.29 -11.49 -5.34
N ASP A 16 -30.09 -11.97 -6.28
CA ASP A 16 -29.90 -13.26 -6.93
C ASP A 16 -28.71 -13.19 -7.90
N GLU A 17 -28.58 -12.10 -8.65
CA GLU A 17 -27.42 -11.82 -9.50
C GLU A 17 -26.12 -11.73 -8.71
N ARG A 18 -26.14 -11.12 -7.52
CA ARG A 18 -24.97 -11.06 -6.63
C ARG A 18 -24.59 -12.44 -6.11
N GLU A 19 -25.57 -13.26 -5.73
CA GLU A 19 -25.31 -14.61 -5.24
C GLU A 19 -24.71 -15.51 -6.33
N ILE A 20 -25.27 -15.46 -7.54
CA ILE A 20 -24.73 -16.16 -8.71
C ILE A 20 -23.28 -15.74 -8.99
N LEU A 21 -23.01 -14.42 -9.04
CA LEU A 21 -21.66 -13.93 -9.32
C LEU A 21 -20.66 -14.31 -8.21
N ARG A 22 -21.07 -14.33 -6.94
CA ARG A 22 -20.22 -14.81 -5.85
C ARG A 22 -19.87 -16.27 -6.01
N ASN A 23 -20.85 -17.13 -6.31
CA ASN A 23 -20.61 -18.55 -6.52
C ASN A 23 -19.61 -18.80 -7.66
N GLU A 24 -19.75 -18.10 -8.79
CA GLU A 24 -18.80 -18.20 -9.91
C GLU A 24 -17.39 -17.73 -9.52
N ILE A 25 -17.26 -16.66 -8.72
CA ILE A 25 -15.95 -16.23 -8.20
C ILE A 25 -15.39 -17.26 -7.23
N ASP A 26 -16.20 -17.82 -6.34
CA ASP A 26 -15.78 -18.81 -5.36
C ASP A 26 -15.29 -20.10 -6.05
N GLU A 27 -16.02 -20.59 -7.07
CA GLU A 27 -15.58 -21.71 -7.90
C GLU A 27 -14.26 -21.43 -8.64
N TRP A 28 -14.10 -20.19 -9.14
CA TRP A 28 -12.83 -19.76 -9.74
C TRP A 28 -11.69 -19.73 -8.71
N VAL A 29 -11.93 -19.20 -7.50
CA VAL A 29 -10.94 -19.16 -6.41
C VAL A 29 -10.49 -20.58 -6.05
N GLU A 30 -11.42 -21.54 -5.93
CA GLU A 30 -11.10 -22.95 -5.67
C GLU A 30 -10.14 -23.55 -6.71
N CYS A 31 -10.34 -23.20 -7.98
CA CYS A 31 -9.49 -23.65 -9.08
C CYS A 31 -8.17 -22.85 -9.18
N PHE A 32 -8.16 -21.61 -8.71
CA PHE A 32 -7.06 -20.66 -8.88
C PHE A 32 -6.01 -20.76 -7.76
N LEU A 33 -6.43 -20.86 -6.49
CA LEU A 33 -5.52 -20.97 -5.34
C LEU A 33 -4.47 -22.10 -5.48
N PRO A 34 -4.78 -23.30 -6.02
CA PRO A 34 -3.77 -24.36 -6.14
C PRO A 34 -2.63 -24.02 -7.10
N LYS A 35 -2.82 -23.02 -7.96
CA LYS A 35 -1.80 -22.58 -8.92
C LYS A 35 -0.77 -21.63 -8.29
N LEU A 36 -1.06 -21.10 -7.10
CA LEU A 36 -0.20 -20.14 -6.41
C LEU A 36 0.81 -20.89 -5.53
N GLU A 37 2.09 -20.68 -5.80
CA GLU A 37 3.18 -21.18 -4.98
C GLU A 37 4.19 -20.06 -4.73
N ARG A 38 4.68 -19.96 -3.50
CA ARG A 38 5.72 -19.00 -3.11
C ARG A 38 6.72 -19.63 -2.15
N GLU A 39 7.93 -19.09 -2.15
CA GLU A 39 8.89 -19.30 -1.06
C GLU A 39 8.73 -18.23 0.02
N SER A 40 9.30 -18.49 1.19
CA SER A 40 9.43 -17.49 2.24
C SER A 40 10.73 -17.70 3.00
N THR A 41 11.43 -16.60 3.27
CA THR A 41 12.63 -16.59 4.11
C THR A 41 12.32 -16.31 5.58
N ARG A 42 11.03 -16.25 5.93
CA ARG A 42 10.56 -15.92 7.28
C ARG A 42 10.44 -17.14 8.19
N GLU A 43 10.39 -16.84 9.47
CA GLU A 43 10.20 -17.82 10.54
C GLU A 43 8.86 -17.58 11.25
N ASP A 44 8.41 -18.55 12.04
CA ASP A 44 7.15 -18.46 12.80
C ASP A 44 7.07 -17.21 13.71
N LYS A 45 8.20 -16.77 14.27
CA LYS A 45 8.28 -15.52 15.03
C LYS A 45 7.87 -14.30 14.18
N CYS A 46 8.28 -14.27 12.91
CA CYS A 46 7.92 -13.18 12.00
C CYS A 46 6.40 -13.16 11.75
N ARG A 47 5.79 -14.34 11.62
CA ARG A 47 4.34 -14.49 11.42
C ARG A 47 3.55 -14.02 12.63
N LEU A 48 4.00 -14.35 13.84
CA LEU A 48 3.39 -13.84 15.07
C LEU A 48 3.40 -12.32 15.10
N VAL A 49 4.56 -11.68 14.90
CA VAL A 49 4.60 -10.22 14.95
C VAL A 49 3.84 -9.58 13.77
N ALA A 50 3.86 -10.19 12.58
CA ALA A 50 3.04 -9.75 11.45
C ALA A 50 1.53 -9.83 11.76
N SER A 51 1.08 -10.86 12.48
CA SER A 51 -0.33 -10.95 12.91
C SER A 51 -0.73 -9.83 13.87
N VAL A 52 0.18 -9.36 14.72
CA VAL A 52 -0.08 -8.19 15.59
C VAL A 52 -0.20 -6.90 14.76
N LYS A 53 0.53 -6.76 13.64
CA LYS A 53 0.37 -5.61 12.72
C LYS A 53 -1.03 -5.55 12.10
N ARG A 54 -1.70 -6.70 11.94
CA ARG A 54 -3.06 -6.82 11.39
C ARG A 54 -4.15 -6.75 12.46
N HIS A 55 -3.76 -6.73 13.73
CA HIS A 55 -4.69 -6.67 14.85
C HIS A 55 -5.21 -5.25 15.08
N GLU A 56 -6.47 -5.16 15.48
CA GLU A 56 -7.09 -3.91 15.91
C GLU A 56 -7.03 -3.80 17.43
N PHE A 57 -6.13 -2.96 17.91
CA PHE A 57 -6.05 -2.56 19.30
C PHE A 57 -7.32 -1.79 19.73
N GLY A 58 -7.68 -1.92 21.00
CA GLY A 58 -8.78 -1.19 21.62
C GLY A 58 -8.60 0.33 21.53
N ASP A 59 -7.36 0.81 21.66
CA ASP A 59 -6.98 2.16 21.24
C ASP A 59 -5.98 2.08 20.07
N TYR A 60 -6.39 2.53 18.89
CA TYR A 60 -5.52 2.52 17.72
C TYR A 60 -4.28 3.42 17.88
N ASN A 61 -4.28 4.37 18.82
CA ASN A 61 -3.11 5.18 19.14
C ASN A 61 -1.95 4.34 19.70
N HIS A 62 -2.23 3.18 20.30
CA HIS A 62 -1.20 2.24 20.75
C HIS A 62 -0.33 1.70 19.60
N ALA A 63 -0.78 1.77 18.35
CA ALA A 63 0.01 1.34 17.20
C ALA A 63 1.27 2.17 16.95
N ARG A 64 1.26 3.45 17.37
CA ARG A 64 2.42 4.35 17.24
C ARG A 64 3.57 3.95 18.17
N PRO A 65 3.38 3.84 19.49
CA PRO A 65 4.45 3.46 20.41
C PRO A 65 4.76 1.96 20.37
N TRP A 66 3.88 1.09 19.85
CA TRP A 66 4.10 -0.35 19.87
C TRP A 66 5.44 -0.79 19.24
N GLY A 67 6.33 -1.31 20.09
CA GLY A 67 7.66 -1.83 19.74
C GLY A 67 7.82 -3.34 19.97
N TYR A 68 7.12 -3.91 20.95
CA TYR A 68 7.28 -5.31 21.35
C TYR A 68 5.94 -6.00 21.60
N CYS A 69 5.91 -7.33 21.53
CA CYS A 69 4.75 -8.13 21.90
C CYS A 69 5.14 -9.41 22.64
N LYS A 70 4.19 -9.96 23.40
CA LYS A 70 4.35 -11.21 24.14
C LYS A 70 3.03 -11.97 24.12
N PHE A 71 3.11 -13.30 24.09
CA PHE A 71 1.94 -14.17 24.13
C PHE A 71 1.99 -15.07 25.36
N VAL A 72 0.92 -15.11 26.15
CA VAL A 72 0.79 -15.92 27.36
C VAL A 72 -0.57 -16.61 27.35
N GLY A 73 -0.59 -17.92 27.09
CA GLY A 73 -1.82 -18.68 26.91
C GLY A 73 -2.70 -18.09 25.80
N ASN A 74 -3.90 -17.63 26.17
CA ASN A 74 -4.87 -17.04 25.23
C ASN A 74 -4.79 -15.50 25.15
N THR A 75 -3.76 -14.89 25.74
CA THR A 75 -3.60 -13.43 25.80
C THR A 75 -2.36 -13.00 25.03
N GLY A 76 -2.52 -12.06 24.11
CA GLY A 76 -1.44 -11.27 23.54
C GLY A 76 -1.29 -9.97 24.30
N ILE A 77 -0.07 -9.48 24.43
CA ILE A 77 0.26 -8.24 25.13
C ILE A 77 1.19 -7.43 24.21
N ILE A 78 0.89 -6.15 24.03
CA ILE A 78 1.77 -5.22 23.30
C ILE A 78 2.42 -4.24 24.26
N PHE A 79 3.65 -3.84 23.93
CA PHE A 79 4.46 -2.94 24.74
C PHE A 79 5.10 -1.86 23.88
N TRP A 80 5.38 -0.71 24.49
CA TRP A 80 6.19 0.34 23.86
C TRP A 80 7.67 -0.06 23.88
N GLU A 81 8.21 -0.20 25.07
CA GLU A 81 9.53 -0.77 25.38
C GLU A 81 9.34 -2.14 26.06
N GLU A 82 10.41 -2.84 26.41
CA GLU A 82 10.30 -4.18 27.02
C GLU A 82 9.60 -4.21 28.39
N ASN A 83 9.33 -3.04 28.99
CA ASN A 83 8.82 -2.88 30.35
C ASN A 83 7.52 -2.05 30.46
N ILE A 84 7.02 -1.43 29.39
CA ILE A 84 5.80 -0.60 29.42
C ILE A 84 4.69 -1.29 28.65
N GLU A 85 3.79 -1.97 29.37
CA GLU A 85 2.59 -2.58 28.81
C GLU A 85 1.63 -1.49 28.29
N LEU A 86 1.21 -1.63 27.03
CA LEU A 86 0.24 -0.74 26.40
C LEU A 86 -1.17 -1.32 26.46
N GLU A 87 -1.31 -2.59 26.03
CA GLU A 87 -2.61 -3.23 25.90
C GLU A 87 -2.51 -4.75 25.93
N ARG A 88 -3.58 -5.40 26.37
CA ARG A 88 -3.80 -6.84 26.27
C ARG A 88 -4.94 -7.11 25.30
N PHE A 89 -4.78 -8.14 24.47
CA PHE A 89 -5.79 -8.58 23.52
C PHE A 89 -5.94 -10.09 23.53
N LYS A 90 -7.10 -10.57 23.07
CA LYS A 90 -7.37 -12.00 22.90
C LYS A 90 -6.60 -12.51 21.69
N THR A 91 -5.88 -13.62 21.84
CA THR A 91 -5.17 -14.20 20.69
C THR A 91 -6.15 -14.72 19.63
N THR A 92 -5.76 -14.65 18.37
CA THR A 92 -6.53 -15.21 17.26
C THR A 92 -6.31 -16.73 17.17
N PRO A 93 -7.21 -17.49 16.53
CA PRO A 93 -6.97 -18.90 16.22
C PRO A 93 -5.64 -19.14 15.48
N PHE A 94 -5.30 -18.23 14.56
CA PHE A 94 -4.05 -18.26 13.82
C PHE A 94 -2.82 -18.13 14.72
N GLN A 95 -2.80 -17.14 15.63
CA GLN A 95 -1.71 -16.95 16.60
C GLN A 95 -1.52 -18.18 17.49
N ARG A 96 -2.62 -18.73 18.02
CA ARG A 96 -2.57 -19.96 18.84
C ARG A 96 -2.01 -21.14 18.06
N LYS A 97 -2.32 -21.25 16.77
CA LYS A 97 -1.79 -22.31 15.91
C LYS A 97 -0.28 -22.19 15.73
N ILE A 98 0.24 -20.96 15.54
CA ILE A 98 1.69 -20.73 15.46
C ILE A 98 2.36 -21.11 16.79
N LEU A 99 1.83 -20.66 17.93
CA LEU A 99 2.38 -20.98 19.25
C LEU A 99 2.37 -22.49 19.55
N ARG A 100 1.34 -23.23 19.11
CA ARG A 100 1.32 -24.70 19.23
C ARG A 100 2.39 -25.38 18.38
N ARG A 101 2.66 -24.86 17.17
CA ARG A 101 3.71 -25.38 16.28
C ARG A 101 5.10 -25.05 16.81
N ASN A 102 5.27 -23.89 17.45
CA ASN A 102 6.53 -23.48 18.06
C ASN A 102 6.34 -22.91 19.48
N PRO A 103 6.27 -23.78 20.51
CA PRO A 103 6.05 -23.38 21.90
C PRO A 103 7.16 -22.51 22.49
N THR A 104 8.35 -22.47 21.86
CA THR A 104 9.47 -21.65 22.34
C THR A 104 9.20 -20.14 22.21
N LEU A 105 8.19 -19.76 21.43
CA LEU A 105 7.73 -18.37 21.27
C LEU A 105 6.70 -17.95 22.33
N GLU A 106 6.22 -18.87 23.16
CA GLU A 106 5.32 -18.56 24.27
C GLU A 106 6.08 -17.95 25.44
N ASN A 107 5.48 -16.94 26.08
CA ASN A 107 6.04 -16.21 27.22
C ASN A 107 7.39 -15.51 26.94
N VAL A 108 7.74 -15.31 25.67
CA VAL A 108 8.93 -14.57 25.22
C VAL A 108 8.52 -13.18 24.69
N ILE A 109 9.34 -12.17 24.98
CA ILE A 109 9.18 -10.82 24.40
C ILE A 109 9.76 -10.83 22.99
N LEU A 110 8.95 -10.42 22.01
CA LEU A 110 9.30 -10.38 20.59
C LEU A 110 9.30 -8.93 20.12
N GLY A 111 10.43 -8.45 19.62
CA GLY A 111 10.59 -7.11 19.06
C GLY A 111 10.09 -7.01 17.63
N ARG A 112 9.44 -5.89 17.30
CA ARG A 112 9.00 -5.58 15.92
C ARG A 112 10.17 -5.47 14.95
N PHE A 113 11.34 -5.03 15.42
CA PHE A 113 12.57 -4.90 14.60
C PHE A 113 13.19 -6.25 14.20
N GLU A 114 12.84 -7.34 14.89
CA GLU A 114 13.39 -8.67 14.60
C GLU A 114 12.82 -9.26 13.30
N ILE A 115 11.75 -8.66 12.78
CA ILE A 115 11.21 -8.93 11.45
C ILE A 115 12.19 -8.38 10.41
N LYS A 116 12.88 -9.29 9.70
CA LYS A 116 13.74 -8.95 8.53
C LYS A 116 12.94 -8.39 7.34
N GLU A 117 13.51 -8.25 6.15
CA GLU A 117 12.72 -8.11 4.91
C GLU A 117 12.29 -9.51 4.41
N GLU A 118 11.15 -9.61 3.71
CA GLU A 118 10.75 -10.85 3.02
C GLU A 118 11.40 -10.84 1.64
N THR A 119 12.09 -11.92 1.30
CA THR A 119 12.81 -12.07 0.04
C THR A 119 12.43 -13.35 -0.70
N GLY A 120 11.37 -14.03 -0.26
CA GLY A 120 10.80 -15.17 -0.96
C GLY A 120 10.23 -14.77 -2.32
N GLU A 121 10.37 -15.67 -3.28
CA GLU A 121 9.99 -15.47 -4.69
C GLU A 121 8.74 -16.28 -5.04
N TRP A 122 7.98 -15.82 -6.05
CA TRP A 122 6.85 -16.59 -6.58
C TRP A 122 7.32 -17.70 -7.52
N LYS A 123 6.75 -18.90 -7.34
CA LYS A 123 7.00 -20.07 -8.18
C LYS A 123 5.88 -20.23 -9.20
N LEU A 124 5.85 -19.32 -10.16
CA LEU A 124 4.80 -19.30 -11.19
C LEU A 124 5.06 -20.34 -12.28
N ASN A 125 4.02 -21.08 -12.64
CA ASN A 125 4.02 -21.92 -13.84
C ASN A 125 3.95 -21.06 -15.11
N ASP A 126 4.12 -21.68 -16.28
CA ASP A 126 4.14 -20.95 -17.56
C ASP A 126 2.82 -20.22 -17.85
N GLU A 127 1.68 -20.77 -17.42
CA GLU A 127 0.37 -20.13 -17.56
C GLU A 127 0.35 -18.77 -16.84
N LEU A 128 0.71 -18.75 -15.55
CA LEU A 128 0.69 -17.54 -14.73
C LEU A 128 1.79 -16.55 -15.13
N LYS A 129 2.98 -17.04 -15.52
CA LYS A 129 4.06 -16.19 -16.04
C LYS A 129 3.63 -15.42 -17.28
N ASN A 130 2.91 -16.06 -18.20
CA ASN A 130 2.44 -15.41 -19.42
C ASN A 130 1.33 -14.36 -19.16
N LYS A 131 0.62 -14.50 -18.04
CA LYS A 131 -0.41 -13.55 -17.60
C LYS A 131 0.13 -12.45 -16.69
N MET A 132 1.37 -12.54 -16.23
CA MET A 132 1.91 -11.65 -15.22
C MET A 132 2.06 -10.22 -15.73
N ILE A 133 1.51 -9.26 -14.98
CA ILE A 133 1.72 -7.83 -15.19
C ILE A 133 2.91 -7.35 -14.35
N SER A 134 2.93 -7.74 -13.08
CA SER A 134 3.93 -7.29 -12.12
C SER A 134 4.04 -8.25 -10.94
N GLU A 135 5.23 -8.35 -10.36
CA GLU A 135 5.54 -9.15 -9.19
C GLU A 135 6.32 -8.31 -8.18
N GLY A 136 5.95 -8.46 -6.91
CA GLY A 136 6.71 -7.96 -5.76
C GLY A 136 6.60 -8.93 -4.58
N GLY A 137 7.45 -8.76 -3.58
CA GLY A 137 7.56 -9.73 -2.46
C GLY A 137 6.25 -9.99 -1.70
N GLU A 138 5.34 -9.01 -1.64
CA GLU A 138 4.02 -9.16 -0.99
C GLU A 138 2.84 -9.22 -1.98
N ALA A 139 3.05 -8.99 -3.29
CA ALA A 139 1.95 -8.96 -4.23
C ALA A 139 2.31 -9.50 -5.62
N LEU A 140 1.36 -10.20 -6.23
CA LEU A 140 1.41 -10.64 -7.61
C LEU A 140 0.23 -10.03 -8.35
N ILE A 141 0.46 -9.48 -9.54
CA ILE A 141 -0.58 -8.93 -10.40
C ILE A 141 -0.56 -9.70 -11.72
N ILE A 142 -1.69 -10.30 -12.08
CA ILE A 142 -1.86 -11.04 -13.33
C ILE A 142 -3.06 -10.50 -14.11
N LEU A 143 -3.09 -10.76 -15.41
CA LEU A 143 -4.26 -10.61 -16.26
C LEU A 143 -5.13 -11.86 -16.16
N GLU A 144 -6.43 -11.66 -15.97
CA GLU A 144 -7.42 -12.73 -16.06
C GLU A 144 -8.63 -12.32 -16.89
N GLN A 145 -9.19 -13.32 -17.57
CA GLN A 145 -10.34 -13.17 -18.44
C GLN A 145 -11.58 -13.77 -17.77
N PHE A 146 -12.46 -12.90 -17.29
CA PHE A 146 -13.76 -13.29 -16.72
C PHE A 146 -14.85 -13.11 -17.78
N GLY A 147 -15.18 -14.20 -18.48
CA GLY A 147 -16.08 -14.16 -19.61
C GLY A 147 -15.53 -13.28 -20.75
N LYS A 148 -16.20 -12.18 -21.07
CA LYS A 148 -15.72 -11.19 -22.08
C LYS A 148 -14.91 -10.05 -21.47
N LEU A 149 -14.85 -9.96 -20.14
CA LEU A 149 -14.16 -8.89 -19.44
C LEU A 149 -12.73 -9.31 -19.11
N GLU A 150 -11.76 -8.58 -19.66
CA GLU A 150 -10.36 -8.71 -19.26
C GLU A 150 -10.11 -7.81 -18.05
N THR A 151 -9.50 -8.37 -17.00
CA THR A 151 -9.28 -7.68 -15.73
C THR A 151 -7.84 -7.87 -15.25
N ALA A 152 -7.43 -7.03 -14.31
CA ALA A 152 -6.24 -7.31 -13.52
C ALA A 152 -6.68 -7.97 -12.20
N VAL A 153 -5.94 -8.99 -11.77
CA VAL A 153 -6.13 -9.68 -10.50
C VAL A 153 -4.89 -9.46 -9.66
N ARG A 154 -5.07 -8.85 -8.48
CA ARG A 154 -4.01 -8.62 -7.52
C ARG A 154 -4.14 -9.59 -6.36
N ILE A 155 -3.14 -10.46 -6.21
CA ILE A 155 -2.97 -11.32 -5.05
C ILE A 155 -2.06 -10.58 -4.07
N HIS A 156 -2.54 -10.30 -2.87
CA HIS A 156 -1.76 -9.62 -1.84
C HIS A 156 -1.62 -10.52 -0.62
N VAL A 157 -0.37 -10.79 -0.25
CA VAL A 157 -0.01 -11.73 0.80
C VAL A 157 0.40 -10.96 2.06
N PHE A 158 -0.37 -11.11 3.14
CA PHE A 158 -0.10 -10.42 4.40
C PHE A 158 0.61 -11.31 5.43
N ASP A 159 0.42 -12.63 5.34
CA ASP A 159 1.20 -13.62 6.04
C ASP A 159 2.30 -14.20 5.14
N ALA A 160 3.54 -14.20 5.63
CA ALA A 160 4.68 -14.67 4.87
C ALA A 160 4.60 -16.12 4.40
N PHE A 161 3.81 -16.98 5.08
CA PHE A 161 3.71 -18.39 4.70
C PHE A 161 2.55 -18.67 3.74
N LEU A 162 1.69 -17.70 3.45
CA LEU A 162 0.59 -17.90 2.51
C LEU A 162 1.12 -18.37 1.15
N PHE A 163 0.57 -19.49 0.66
CA PHE A 163 0.98 -20.17 -0.57
C PHE A 163 2.37 -20.81 -0.54
N THR A 164 2.95 -21.01 0.65
CA THR A 164 4.13 -21.86 0.81
C THR A 164 3.73 -23.32 1.01
N THR A 165 4.69 -24.23 0.84
CA THR A 165 4.51 -25.67 1.15
C THR A 165 4.10 -25.94 2.60
N LYS A 166 4.33 -24.99 3.53
CA LYS A 166 3.97 -25.09 4.95
C LYS A 166 2.57 -24.55 5.27
N PHE A 167 1.96 -23.82 4.34
CA PHE A 167 0.68 -23.16 4.53
C PHE A 167 0.01 -22.82 3.18
N GLY A 168 -0.64 -23.85 2.62
CA GLY A 168 -1.33 -23.77 1.34
C GLY A 168 -2.85 -23.69 1.46
N GLN A 169 -3.54 -23.85 0.32
CA GLN A 169 -4.99 -23.68 0.18
C GLN A 169 -5.83 -24.52 1.16
N ASN A 170 -5.38 -25.73 1.50
CA ASN A 170 -6.15 -26.66 2.33
C ASN A 170 -6.30 -26.19 3.78
N GLU A 171 -5.59 -25.13 4.15
CA GLU A 171 -5.70 -24.49 5.46
C GLU A 171 -6.47 -23.16 5.42
N LEU A 172 -7.04 -22.80 4.26
CA LEU A 172 -7.71 -21.53 4.02
C LEU A 172 -9.22 -21.70 3.85
N LYS A 173 -9.94 -20.67 4.30
CA LYS A 173 -11.31 -20.35 3.87
C LYS A 173 -11.32 -18.92 3.35
N TRP A 174 -12.32 -18.54 2.57
CA TRP A 174 -12.40 -17.20 2.01
C TRP A 174 -13.80 -16.60 2.12
N ARG A 175 -13.85 -15.29 1.90
CA ARG A 175 -15.10 -14.53 1.80
C ARG A 175 -15.02 -13.55 0.63
N THR A 176 -16.00 -13.63 -0.25
CA THR A 176 -16.10 -12.82 -1.46
C THR A 176 -17.04 -11.63 -1.25
N HIS A 177 -16.54 -10.43 -1.53
CA HIS A 177 -17.28 -9.18 -1.51
C HIS A 177 -17.33 -8.58 -2.91
N LEU A 178 -18.49 -8.04 -3.29
CA LEU A 178 -18.70 -7.43 -4.60
C LEU A 178 -18.87 -5.93 -4.43
N ILE A 179 -18.37 -5.13 -5.38
CA ILE A 179 -18.58 -3.69 -5.34
C ILE A 179 -20.06 -3.31 -5.32
N SER A 180 -20.89 -4.13 -5.97
CA SER A 180 -22.33 -3.90 -6.03
C SER A 180 -23.03 -4.06 -4.67
N ASP A 181 -22.36 -4.59 -3.65
CA ASP A 181 -22.86 -4.63 -2.26
C ASP A 181 -22.80 -3.27 -1.56
N PHE A 182 -22.08 -2.32 -2.14
CA PHE A 182 -21.73 -1.07 -1.49
C PHE A 182 -22.18 0.14 -2.30
N GLU A 183 -22.60 1.17 -1.59
CA GLU A 183 -22.85 2.49 -2.17
C GLU A 183 -21.55 3.31 -2.28
N LYS A 184 -21.62 4.45 -2.96
CA LYS A 184 -20.50 5.38 -3.02
C LYS A 184 -20.32 6.06 -1.67
N ALA A 185 -19.08 6.09 -1.18
CA ALA A 185 -18.73 6.89 -0.01
C ALA A 185 -18.74 8.40 -0.35
N GLU A 186 -19.36 9.20 0.51
CA GLU A 186 -19.52 10.66 0.31
C GLU A 186 -19.08 11.50 1.50
N ASP A 187 -18.68 10.90 2.61
CA ASP A 187 -18.36 11.59 3.86
C ASP A 187 -17.27 10.85 4.67
N LEU A 188 -16.75 11.51 5.70
CA LEU A 188 -15.73 11.01 6.63
C LEU A 188 -16.30 10.50 7.97
N ASN A 189 -17.60 10.21 8.04
CA ASN A 189 -18.23 9.76 9.27
C ASN A 189 -17.66 8.43 9.76
N LYS A 190 -17.57 8.27 11.08
CA LYS A 190 -17.16 7.03 11.74
C LYS A 190 -18.39 6.15 11.96
N ASP A 191 -18.87 5.51 10.89
CA ASP A 191 -20.02 4.62 10.89
C ASP A 191 -19.70 3.27 10.21
N GLU A 192 -20.64 2.34 10.23
CA GLU A 192 -20.52 1.02 9.57
C GLU A 192 -21.37 0.95 8.29
N LYS A 193 -21.55 2.08 7.60
CA LYS A 193 -22.29 2.09 6.34
C LYS A 193 -21.56 1.22 5.32
N ALA A 194 -22.33 0.47 4.53
CA ALA A 194 -21.83 -0.29 3.40
C ALA A 194 -21.51 0.65 2.23
N VAL A 195 -20.44 1.43 2.36
CA VAL A 195 -19.97 2.38 1.35
C VAL A 195 -18.51 2.15 1.01
N VAL A 196 -18.10 2.43 -0.23
CA VAL A 196 -16.71 2.33 -0.68
C VAL A 196 -16.33 3.51 -1.59
N PRO A 197 -15.03 3.80 -1.76
CA PRO A 197 -14.59 4.80 -2.71
C PRO A 197 -15.03 4.48 -4.15
N ILE A 198 -15.84 5.35 -4.77
CA ILE A 198 -16.25 5.25 -6.18
C ILE A 198 -16.08 6.61 -6.85
N HIS A 199 -15.03 6.74 -7.67
CA HIS A 199 -14.68 7.99 -8.34
C HIS A 199 -13.96 7.73 -9.67
N ALA A 200 -14.07 8.67 -10.62
CA ALA A 200 -13.50 8.53 -11.96
C ALA A 200 -11.99 8.33 -11.95
N ASN A 201 -11.29 8.94 -10.99
CA ASN A 201 -9.84 8.89 -10.84
C ASN A 201 -9.34 7.86 -9.83
N ILE A 202 -10.18 6.92 -9.41
CA ILE A 202 -9.81 5.82 -8.50
C ILE A 202 -10.01 4.50 -9.23
N VAL A 203 -9.05 3.58 -9.11
CA VAL A 203 -9.21 2.22 -9.63
C VAL A 203 -10.39 1.54 -8.95
N LYS A 204 -11.28 1.00 -9.78
CA LYS A 204 -12.42 0.21 -9.34
C LYS A 204 -11.99 -1.22 -9.00
N ASN A 205 -12.19 -1.60 -7.75
CA ASN A 205 -12.14 -3.00 -7.31
C ASN A 205 -13.51 -3.60 -7.54
N PHE A 206 -13.66 -4.48 -8.53
CA PHE A 206 -14.94 -5.12 -8.86
C PHE A 206 -15.36 -6.12 -7.78
N ALA A 207 -14.39 -6.89 -7.30
CA ALA A 207 -14.57 -7.85 -6.22
C ALA A 207 -13.29 -7.96 -5.40
N ASN A 208 -13.45 -8.38 -4.14
CA ASN A 208 -12.34 -8.69 -3.27
C ASN A 208 -12.64 -9.95 -2.47
N VAL A 209 -11.67 -10.87 -2.45
CA VAL A 209 -11.74 -12.16 -1.78
C VAL A 209 -10.76 -12.12 -0.61
N GLU A 210 -11.27 -12.05 0.61
CA GLU A 210 -10.46 -12.09 1.83
C GLU A 210 -10.12 -13.55 2.18
N LEU A 211 -8.87 -13.82 2.57
CA LEU A 211 -8.37 -15.15 2.88
C LEU A 211 -8.11 -15.30 4.37
N PHE A 212 -8.66 -16.33 4.99
CA PHE A 212 -8.59 -16.60 6.42
C PHE A 212 -8.11 -18.03 6.71
N GLN A 213 -7.57 -18.23 7.89
CA GLN A 213 -7.28 -19.56 8.41
C GLN A 213 -8.59 -20.33 8.68
N ILE A 214 -8.67 -21.60 8.27
CA ILE A 214 -9.75 -22.50 8.72
C ILE A 214 -9.79 -22.54 10.26
N GLY A 215 -10.97 -22.35 10.83
CA GLY A 215 -11.20 -22.21 12.28
C GLY A 215 -11.19 -20.77 12.78
N ASP A 216 -10.93 -19.78 11.93
CA ASP A 216 -11.17 -18.36 12.23
C ASP A 216 -12.62 -17.98 11.94
N GLU A 217 -13.56 -18.44 12.78
CA GLU A 217 -15.01 -18.25 12.57
C GLU A 217 -15.46 -16.80 12.55
N ASN A 218 -14.71 -15.92 13.20
CA ASN A 218 -15.03 -14.50 13.29
C ASN A 218 -14.28 -13.65 12.26
N GLU A 219 -13.49 -14.26 11.37
CA GLU A 219 -12.70 -13.55 10.35
C GLU A 219 -11.79 -12.49 11.01
N GLU A 220 -11.18 -12.83 12.15
CA GLU A 220 -10.40 -11.93 13.00
C GLU A 220 -9.04 -11.57 12.38
N ASP A 221 -8.43 -12.47 11.61
CA ASP A 221 -7.10 -12.30 11.04
C ASP A 221 -7.06 -12.62 9.53
N CYS A 222 -7.27 -11.59 8.71
CA CYS A 222 -7.14 -11.68 7.26
C CYS A 222 -5.66 -11.89 6.89
N LEU A 223 -5.33 -13.02 6.27
CA LEU A 223 -3.97 -13.44 5.95
C LEU A 223 -3.49 -12.96 4.58
N GLY A 224 -4.42 -12.53 3.74
CA GLY A 224 -4.18 -12.01 2.41
C GLY A 224 -5.51 -11.79 1.71
N TRP A 225 -5.48 -11.19 0.53
CA TRP A 225 -6.67 -11.08 -0.31
C TRP A 225 -6.35 -11.24 -1.79
N ILE A 226 -7.39 -11.47 -2.58
CA ILE A 226 -7.36 -11.45 -4.03
C ILE A 226 -8.38 -10.41 -4.51
N THR A 227 -7.89 -9.36 -5.14
CA THR A 227 -8.71 -8.26 -5.64
C THR A 227 -8.82 -8.37 -7.16
N ILE A 228 -10.04 -8.38 -7.69
CA ILE A 228 -10.32 -8.30 -9.13
C ILE A 228 -10.60 -6.83 -9.44
N LEU A 229 -9.76 -6.19 -10.26
CA LEU A 229 -9.79 -4.75 -10.54
C LEU A 229 -9.92 -4.43 -12.03
N GLU A 230 -10.35 -3.20 -12.33
CA GLU A 230 -10.37 -2.71 -13.71
C GLU A 230 -8.97 -2.73 -14.33
N LYS A 231 -8.87 -3.31 -15.54
CA LYS A 231 -7.62 -3.29 -16.32
C LYS A 231 -7.39 -1.88 -16.86
N CYS A 232 -6.20 -1.36 -16.64
CA CYS A 232 -5.72 -0.09 -17.19
C CYS A 232 -4.70 -0.33 -18.31
N ASP A 233 -4.47 0.69 -19.14
CA ASP A 233 -3.60 0.62 -20.32
C ASP A 233 -2.10 0.61 -19.94
N GLY A 234 -1.77 1.25 -18.82
CA GLY A 234 -0.39 1.39 -18.32
C GLY A 234 -0.35 2.21 -17.03
N ASN A 235 0.85 2.68 -16.67
CA ASN A 235 1.06 3.57 -15.52
C ASN A 235 1.81 4.85 -15.92
N VAL A 236 1.61 5.91 -15.14
CA VAL A 236 2.16 7.25 -15.39
C VAL A 236 3.68 7.24 -15.40
N ARG A 237 4.33 6.42 -14.56
CA ARG A 237 5.79 6.32 -14.55
C ARG A 237 6.37 5.91 -15.90
N THR A 238 5.83 4.84 -16.50
CA THR A 238 6.31 4.32 -17.79
C THR A 238 6.16 5.38 -18.88
N GLU A 239 5.01 6.04 -18.92
CA GLU A 239 4.73 7.09 -19.92
C GLU A 239 5.64 8.32 -19.74
N LEU A 240 5.85 8.78 -18.49
CA LEU A 240 6.75 9.91 -18.22
C LEU A 240 8.21 9.56 -18.52
N LYS A 241 8.65 8.35 -18.17
CA LYS A 241 10.01 7.86 -18.43
C LYS A 241 10.30 7.73 -19.93
N ASN A 242 9.31 7.31 -20.70
CA ASN A 242 9.39 7.24 -22.16
C ASN A 242 9.21 8.61 -22.85
N GLU A 243 8.94 9.66 -22.06
CA GLU A 243 8.66 11.02 -22.53
C GLU A 243 7.53 11.08 -23.57
N SER A 244 6.56 10.17 -23.48
CA SER A 244 5.47 10.02 -24.46
C SER A 244 4.37 11.08 -24.28
N LEU A 245 4.18 11.57 -23.06
CA LEU A 245 3.09 12.49 -22.71
C LEU A 245 3.43 13.95 -22.99
N LYS A 246 2.55 14.62 -23.73
CA LYS A 246 2.60 16.07 -23.97
C LYS A 246 2.12 16.86 -22.75
N LEU A 247 2.49 18.13 -22.67
CA LEU A 247 2.15 19.01 -21.56
C LEU A 247 0.65 19.00 -21.18
N GLU A 248 -0.24 19.11 -22.17
CA GLU A 248 -1.69 19.12 -21.92
C GLU A 248 -2.22 17.79 -21.39
N GLU A 249 -1.61 16.67 -21.75
CA GLU A 249 -1.95 15.37 -21.17
C GLU A 249 -1.48 15.31 -19.72
N ARG A 250 -0.26 15.76 -19.44
CA ARG A 250 0.28 15.82 -18.07
C ARG A 250 -0.54 16.72 -17.14
N LYS A 251 -1.02 17.86 -17.66
CA LYS A 251 -1.95 18.75 -16.94
C LYS A 251 -3.27 18.04 -16.60
N LYS A 252 -3.85 17.29 -17.55
CA LYS A 252 -5.06 16.50 -17.28
C LYS A 252 -4.82 15.41 -16.24
N LEU A 253 -3.66 14.75 -16.25
CA LEU A 253 -3.29 13.79 -15.22
C LEU A 253 -3.16 14.48 -13.86
N ALA A 254 -2.51 15.64 -13.77
CA ALA A 254 -2.38 16.40 -12.53
C ALA A 254 -3.75 16.78 -11.93
N ILE A 255 -4.65 17.34 -12.75
CA ILE A 255 -6.02 17.68 -12.34
C ILE A 255 -6.78 16.44 -11.86
N GLY A 256 -6.66 15.31 -12.57
CA GLY A 256 -7.31 14.07 -12.18
C GLY A 256 -6.77 13.47 -10.88
N LEU A 257 -5.47 13.60 -10.62
CA LEU A 257 -4.86 13.18 -9.36
C LEU A 257 -5.33 14.06 -8.19
N GLU A 258 -5.36 15.39 -8.36
CA GLU A 258 -5.90 16.31 -7.34
C GLU A 258 -7.36 15.96 -7.02
N ALA A 259 -8.21 15.82 -8.03
CA ALA A 259 -9.61 15.43 -7.83
C ALA A 259 -9.75 14.06 -7.13
N GLY A 260 -8.89 13.09 -7.48
CA GLY A 260 -8.86 11.78 -6.86
C GLY A 260 -8.44 11.82 -5.38
N PHE A 261 -7.36 12.52 -5.06
CA PHE A 261 -6.87 12.66 -3.69
C PHE A 261 -7.83 13.47 -2.82
N ASP A 262 -8.38 14.58 -3.34
CA ASP A 262 -9.41 15.37 -2.63
C ASP A 262 -10.62 14.52 -2.29
N TYR A 263 -11.07 13.68 -3.24
CA TYR A 263 -12.14 12.72 -3.00
C TYR A 263 -11.77 11.71 -1.91
N LEU A 264 -10.58 11.10 -1.97
CA LEU A 264 -10.12 10.15 -0.95
C LEU A 264 -10.08 10.78 0.44
N VAL A 265 -9.51 11.98 0.57
CA VAL A 265 -9.46 12.74 1.83
C VAL A 265 -10.87 13.01 2.35
N LYS A 266 -11.79 13.43 1.47
CA LYS A 266 -13.20 13.68 1.80
C LYS A 266 -13.89 12.44 2.38
N VAL A 267 -13.56 11.25 1.90
CA VAL A 267 -14.12 9.97 2.40
C VAL A 267 -13.27 9.31 3.49
N GLY A 268 -12.27 10.03 4.02
CA GLY A 268 -11.46 9.63 5.15
C GLY A 268 -10.31 8.68 4.83
N ILE A 269 -9.83 8.63 3.59
CA ILE A 269 -8.64 7.88 3.18
C ILE A 269 -7.54 8.84 2.78
N ASN A 270 -6.42 8.77 3.49
CA ASN A 270 -5.17 9.43 3.11
C ASN A 270 -4.28 8.39 2.42
N HIS A 271 -3.99 8.57 1.13
CA HIS A 271 -3.11 7.67 0.39
C HIS A 271 -1.64 7.98 0.71
N CYS A 272 -0.91 7.02 1.27
CA CYS A 272 0.45 7.24 1.77
C CYS A 272 1.55 6.69 0.85
N ASP A 273 1.23 6.10 -0.30
CA ASP A 273 2.22 5.65 -1.29
C ASP A 273 1.99 6.34 -2.65
N GLN A 274 2.14 7.67 -2.70
CA GLN A 274 1.83 8.51 -3.87
C GLN A 274 2.95 8.48 -4.93
N LYS A 275 3.39 7.28 -5.30
CA LYS A 275 4.40 7.05 -6.35
C LYS A 275 3.76 6.90 -7.72
N LEU A 276 4.55 7.18 -8.76
CA LEU A 276 4.07 7.18 -10.15
C LEU A 276 3.60 5.80 -10.65
N GLU A 277 4.09 4.71 -10.09
CA GLU A 277 3.63 3.34 -10.37
C GLU A 277 2.18 3.10 -9.92
N ASN A 278 1.73 3.81 -8.88
CA ASN A 278 0.38 3.69 -8.32
C ASN A 278 -0.64 4.57 -9.04
N PHE A 279 -0.23 5.28 -10.10
CA PHE A 279 -1.10 6.06 -10.96
C PHE A 279 -1.22 5.37 -12.30
N LEU A 280 -2.34 4.69 -12.51
CA LEU A 280 -2.64 4.00 -13.75
C LEU A 280 -3.32 4.94 -14.75
N ILE A 281 -3.31 4.59 -16.03
CA ILE A 281 -3.97 5.34 -17.10
C ILE A 281 -4.99 4.43 -17.78
N LEU A 282 -6.23 4.92 -17.92
CA LEU A 282 -7.29 4.24 -18.65
C LEU A 282 -7.97 5.24 -19.59
N GLY A 283 -7.78 5.08 -20.90
CA GLY A 283 -8.39 5.97 -21.89
C GLY A 283 -8.02 7.45 -21.71
N GLY A 284 -6.79 7.72 -21.25
CA GLY A 284 -6.30 9.07 -20.94
C GLY A 284 -6.75 9.65 -19.59
N VAL A 285 -7.49 8.88 -18.79
CA VAL A 285 -7.89 9.25 -17.42
C VAL A 285 -6.93 8.59 -16.42
N VAL A 286 -6.38 9.38 -15.51
CA VAL A 286 -5.54 8.85 -14.41
C VAL A 286 -6.39 8.16 -13.36
N LYS A 287 -5.89 7.05 -12.81
CA LYS A 287 -6.55 6.19 -11.84
C LYS A 287 -5.57 5.88 -10.69
N ILE A 288 -5.88 6.33 -9.48
CA ILE A 288 -5.10 6.02 -8.28
C ILE A 288 -5.40 4.58 -7.84
N CYS A 289 -4.34 3.81 -7.60
CA CYS A 289 -4.41 2.42 -7.17
C CYS A 289 -3.49 2.17 -5.96
N ASP A 290 -3.47 0.92 -5.49
CA ASP A 290 -2.66 0.44 -4.37
C ASP A 290 -2.93 1.08 -3.00
N PHE A 291 -4.06 0.70 -2.42
CA PHE A 291 -4.45 1.06 -1.05
C PHE A 291 -3.78 0.20 0.04
N GLY A 292 -2.65 -0.45 -0.27
CA GLY A 292 -1.90 -1.27 0.69
C GLY A 292 -1.24 -0.46 1.81
N LEU A 293 -1.08 0.86 1.61
CA LEU A 293 -0.52 1.80 2.58
C LEU A 293 -1.33 3.11 2.62
N VAL A 294 -2.31 3.14 3.52
CA VAL A 294 -3.19 4.28 3.73
C VAL A 294 -3.34 4.60 5.22
N ASP A 295 -3.65 5.86 5.52
CA ASP A 295 -4.21 6.28 6.81
C ASP A 295 -5.72 6.45 6.67
N GLU A 296 -6.48 5.63 7.38
CA GLU A 296 -7.92 5.46 7.27
C GLU A 296 -8.61 5.99 8.53
N LYS A 297 -9.41 7.05 8.38
CA LYS A 297 -9.94 7.83 9.52
C LYS A 297 -11.32 7.39 10.00
N THR A 298 -12.10 6.74 9.14
CA THR A 298 -13.52 6.40 9.37
C THR A 298 -13.69 5.15 10.22
N GLY A 299 -12.86 4.12 10.01
CA GLY A 299 -12.99 2.81 10.64
C GLY A 299 -13.97 1.87 9.98
N ARG A 300 -14.52 2.26 8.82
CA ARG A 300 -15.51 1.46 8.09
C ARG A 300 -14.96 0.09 7.74
N ARG A 301 -15.71 -0.96 8.10
CA ARG A 301 -15.38 -2.32 7.69
C ARG A 301 -15.42 -2.49 6.17
N SER A 302 -16.33 -1.81 5.47
CA SER A 302 -16.51 -1.90 4.01
C SER A 302 -15.25 -1.56 3.21
N TYR A 303 -14.46 -0.58 3.67
CA TYR A 303 -13.20 -0.22 2.99
C TYR A 303 -12.21 -1.39 3.01
N ARG A 304 -12.21 -2.20 4.08
CA ARG A 304 -11.34 -3.37 4.20
C ARG A 304 -11.86 -4.53 3.38
N GLN A 305 -13.17 -4.76 3.44
CA GLN A 305 -13.86 -5.81 2.68
C GLN A 305 -13.60 -5.67 1.18
N MET A 306 -13.55 -4.45 0.65
CA MET A 306 -13.31 -4.18 -0.77
C MET A 306 -11.85 -3.84 -1.13
N GLY A 307 -10.89 -4.01 -0.21
CA GLY A 307 -9.48 -3.84 -0.53
C GLY A 307 -8.98 -2.38 -0.65
N TYR A 308 -9.72 -1.41 -0.08
CA TYR A 308 -9.38 0.01 -0.02
C TYR A 308 -8.67 0.43 1.27
N SER A 309 -8.55 -0.47 2.24
CA SER A 309 -7.71 -0.31 3.43
C SER A 309 -7.38 -1.67 4.03
N ARG A 310 -6.21 -1.81 4.65
CA ARG A 310 -5.84 -3.05 5.36
C ARG A 310 -6.39 -3.01 6.78
N ARG A 311 -6.67 -4.20 7.34
CA ARG A 311 -7.02 -4.32 8.75
C ARG A 311 -5.81 -4.04 9.65
N GLY A 312 -6.08 -3.43 10.79
CA GLY A 312 -5.12 -3.26 11.87
C GLY A 312 -4.97 -1.80 12.29
N SER A 313 -4.72 -1.57 13.58
CA SER A 313 -4.62 -0.22 14.15
C SER A 313 -3.50 0.63 13.52
N LYS A 314 -2.50 -0.03 12.93
CA LYS A 314 -1.45 0.61 12.14
C LYS A 314 -2.01 1.52 11.03
N TYR A 315 -3.08 1.10 10.36
CA TYR A 315 -3.66 1.84 9.23
C TYR A 315 -4.66 2.91 9.67
N ARG A 316 -4.92 3.04 10.97
CA ARG A 316 -5.77 4.07 11.58
C ARG A 316 -4.95 5.22 12.19
N ASN A 317 -3.62 5.14 12.09
CA ASN A 317 -2.69 6.08 12.69
C ASN A 317 -1.53 6.32 11.72
N SER A 318 -1.49 7.51 11.13
CA SER A 318 -0.40 7.97 10.26
C SER A 318 0.99 7.74 10.85
N ASP A 319 1.12 7.93 12.16
CA ASP A 319 2.36 7.82 12.91
C ASP A 319 2.80 6.38 13.11
N ALA A 320 1.98 5.38 12.77
CA ALA A 320 2.30 3.96 12.91
C ALA A 320 2.67 3.29 11.57
N LEU A 321 2.44 3.98 10.44
CA LEU A 321 2.60 3.41 9.10
C LEU A 321 4.03 2.98 8.79
N PHE A 322 5.03 3.81 9.09
CA PHE A 322 6.47 3.48 8.98
C PHE A 322 6.83 2.66 7.72
N SER A 323 6.36 3.09 6.56
CA SER A 323 6.51 2.41 5.27
C SER A 323 6.32 3.45 4.17
N GLY A 324 6.87 3.20 2.98
CA GLY A 324 6.70 4.05 1.80
C GLY A 324 7.83 3.80 0.79
N SER A 325 7.66 4.29 -0.44
CA SER A 325 8.76 4.37 -1.41
C SER A 325 9.68 5.56 -1.08
N PRO A 326 10.99 5.38 -0.83
CA PRO A 326 11.86 6.46 -0.34
C PRO A 326 11.81 7.77 -1.14
N ALA A 327 11.68 7.70 -2.47
CA ALA A 327 11.54 8.88 -3.32
C ALA A 327 10.20 9.63 -3.13
N PHE A 328 9.13 8.93 -2.78
CA PHE A 328 7.76 9.49 -2.78
C PHE A 328 7.10 9.49 -1.39
N ALA A 329 7.80 8.98 -0.38
CA ALA A 329 7.34 8.95 0.99
C ALA A 329 7.47 10.35 1.60
N ASN A 330 6.45 10.77 2.33
CA ASN A 330 6.53 12.03 3.04
C ASN A 330 7.53 11.94 4.21
N HIS A 331 8.03 13.10 4.66
CA HIS A 331 8.93 13.16 5.82
C HIS A 331 8.31 12.57 7.09
N TYR A 332 6.98 12.55 7.20
CA TYR A 332 6.32 11.97 8.36
C TYR A 332 6.48 10.44 8.42
N GLN A 333 6.42 9.77 7.27
CA GLN A 333 6.61 8.33 7.10
C GLN A 333 8.06 7.91 7.38
N LEU A 334 9.02 8.79 7.10
CA LEU A 334 10.46 8.51 7.20
C LEU A 334 11.10 9.05 8.49
N THR A 335 10.77 10.27 8.92
CA THR A 335 11.54 11.03 9.94
C THR A 335 10.70 11.71 11.03
N GLN A 336 9.37 11.47 11.15
CA GLN A 336 8.45 12.14 12.10
C GLN A 336 8.39 13.68 11.96
N ASN A 337 9.09 14.27 10.99
CA ASN A 337 9.03 15.69 10.69
C ASN A 337 7.87 15.97 9.74
N ALA A 338 7.15 17.06 9.99
CA ALA A 338 6.00 17.48 9.19
C ALA A 338 6.47 18.08 7.86
N GLY A 339 6.47 17.29 6.79
CA GLY A 339 6.60 17.74 5.40
C GLY A 339 5.55 17.05 4.54
N TYR A 340 4.83 17.81 3.72
CA TYR A 340 3.84 17.32 2.76
C TYR A 340 4.37 17.55 1.35
N GLU A 341 5.28 16.69 0.89
CA GLU A 341 5.90 16.83 -0.42
C GLU A 341 5.19 15.91 -1.44
N HIS A 342 4.64 16.50 -2.48
CA HIS A 342 3.99 15.78 -3.58
C HIS A 342 4.98 15.56 -4.71
N ASN A 343 6.01 14.75 -4.46
CA ASN A 343 7.15 14.57 -5.37
C ASN A 343 6.75 14.11 -6.78
N TYR A 344 5.62 13.39 -6.92
CA TYR A 344 5.09 13.03 -8.24
C TYR A 344 4.78 14.23 -9.13
N PHE A 345 4.46 15.39 -8.56
CA PHE A 345 4.08 16.59 -9.31
C PHE A 345 5.24 17.16 -10.12
N TYR A 346 6.45 17.11 -9.55
CA TYR A 346 7.69 17.47 -10.24
C TYR A 346 7.86 16.64 -11.52
N PHE A 347 7.60 15.34 -11.47
CA PHE A 347 7.69 14.46 -12.64
C PHE A 347 6.60 14.73 -13.68
N LEU A 348 5.41 15.21 -13.28
CA LEU A 348 4.38 15.61 -14.23
C LEU A 348 4.75 16.89 -14.98
N MET A 349 5.43 17.83 -14.33
CA MET A 349 5.71 19.15 -14.93
C MET A 349 7.11 19.28 -15.54
N CYS A 350 8.01 18.36 -15.22
CA CYS A 350 9.38 18.33 -15.71
C CYS A 350 9.62 17.19 -16.71
N ASP A 351 10.67 17.28 -17.52
CA ASP A 351 11.23 16.08 -18.15
C ASP A 351 11.77 15.12 -17.09
N TRP A 352 11.98 13.86 -17.47
CA TRP A 352 12.30 12.80 -16.52
C TRP A 352 13.57 13.10 -15.72
N LYS A 353 14.63 13.58 -16.39
CA LYS A 353 15.94 13.88 -15.75
C LYS A 353 15.85 15.08 -14.81
N THR A 354 15.10 16.10 -15.22
CA THR A 354 14.90 17.33 -14.47
C THR A 354 14.11 17.06 -13.20
N GLY A 355 13.07 16.23 -13.26
CA GLY A 355 12.30 15.83 -12.07
C GLY A 355 13.18 15.22 -10.97
N TRP A 356 14.02 14.24 -11.32
CA TRP A 356 14.98 13.65 -10.38
C TRP A 356 15.99 14.67 -9.84
N SER A 357 16.46 15.57 -10.68
CA SER A 357 17.52 16.51 -10.29
C SER A 357 17.01 17.63 -9.40
N LEU A 358 15.79 18.11 -9.63
CA LEU A 358 15.17 19.11 -8.75
C LEU A 358 14.91 18.54 -7.36
N LEU A 359 14.55 17.26 -7.27
CA LEU A 359 14.20 16.62 -6.00
C LEU A 359 15.42 16.16 -5.18
N TYR A 360 16.46 15.61 -5.82
CA TYR A 360 17.50 14.87 -5.09
C TYR A 360 18.94 15.32 -5.33
N ARG A 361 19.19 16.21 -6.30
CA ARG A 361 20.54 16.72 -6.53
C ARG A 361 20.83 17.85 -5.54
N PRO A 362 21.90 17.76 -4.73
CA PRO A 362 22.37 18.90 -3.96
C PRO A 362 22.74 20.04 -4.91
N ILE A 363 22.24 21.23 -4.65
CA ILE A 363 22.52 22.43 -5.45
C ILE A 363 23.05 23.55 -4.58
N ASP A 364 23.93 24.37 -5.15
CA ASP A 364 24.35 25.63 -4.52
C ASP A 364 23.42 26.80 -4.87
N GLU A 365 23.68 27.97 -4.28
CA GLU A 365 22.93 29.20 -4.53
C GLU A 365 22.93 29.62 -6.01
N THR A 366 24.07 29.47 -6.68
CA THR A 366 24.24 29.86 -8.08
C THR A 366 23.41 28.96 -9.00
N GLU A 367 23.38 27.67 -8.72
CA GLU A 367 22.53 26.69 -9.40
C GLU A 367 21.04 26.94 -9.11
N ARG A 368 20.68 27.26 -7.86
CA ARG A 368 19.30 27.62 -7.51
C ARG A 368 18.80 28.82 -8.31
N GLU A 369 19.60 29.88 -8.43
CA GLU A 369 19.24 31.06 -9.23
C GLU A 369 19.09 30.75 -10.73
N LYS A 370 19.89 29.82 -11.27
CA LYS A 370 19.74 29.34 -12.66
C LYS A 370 18.43 28.56 -12.83
N ILE A 371 18.15 27.61 -11.92
CA ILE A 371 16.92 26.83 -11.92
C ILE A 371 15.69 27.74 -11.85
N ASN A 372 15.69 28.71 -10.93
CA ASN A 372 14.60 29.68 -10.78
C ASN A 372 14.36 30.50 -12.05
N ARG A 373 15.40 30.82 -12.82
CA ARG A 373 15.24 31.49 -14.12
C ARG A 373 14.58 30.57 -15.15
N GLU A 374 14.98 29.30 -15.21
CA GLU A 374 14.36 28.33 -16.12
C GLU A 374 12.88 28.07 -15.78
N ILE A 375 12.54 27.97 -14.50
CA ILE A 375 11.15 27.83 -14.04
C ILE A 375 10.32 29.06 -14.45
N LYS A 376 10.85 30.28 -14.23
CA LYS A 376 10.20 31.53 -14.67
C LYS A 376 10.03 31.62 -16.19
N ASN A 377 10.98 31.09 -16.96
CA ASN A 377 10.88 30.99 -18.42
C ASN A 377 9.76 30.04 -18.88
N CYS A 378 9.23 29.20 -17.99
CA CYS A 378 8.06 28.36 -18.22
C CYS A 378 6.75 29.03 -17.78
N ASN A 379 6.80 30.33 -17.43
CA ASN A 379 5.68 31.12 -16.90
C ASN A 379 5.18 30.62 -15.53
N ILE A 380 6.10 30.14 -14.69
CA ILE A 380 5.83 29.65 -13.34
C ILE A 380 6.58 30.52 -12.33
N GLN A 381 5.91 30.93 -11.26
CA GLN A 381 6.54 31.65 -10.14
C GLN A 381 7.17 30.70 -9.13
N ASP A 382 6.42 29.66 -8.77
CA ASP A 382 6.77 28.63 -7.80
C ASP A 382 6.23 27.29 -8.30
N ILE A 383 7.06 26.25 -8.29
CA ILE A 383 6.67 24.92 -8.76
C ILE A 383 5.77 24.20 -7.74
N ASP A 384 5.84 24.59 -6.46
CA ASP A 384 5.04 23.98 -5.40
C ASP A 384 3.61 24.56 -5.35
N ASP A 385 3.35 25.70 -6.02
CA ASP A 385 1.98 26.18 -6.26
C ASP A 385 1.36 25.40 -7.44
N HIS A 386 0.90 24.19 -7.17
CA HIS A 386 0.36 23.28 -8.19
C HIS A 386 -0.75 23.92 -9.03
N SER A 387 -1.66 24.66 -8.39
CA SER A 387 -2.75 25.36 -9.07
C SER A 387 -2.24 26.42 -10.03
N HIS A 388 -1.25 27.22 -9.61
CA HIS A 388 -0.61 28.18 -10.50
C HIS A 388 0.11 27.48 -11.65
N VAL A 389 0.89 26.43 -11.37
CA VAL A 389 1.64 25.68 -12.37
C VAL A 389 0.71 25.09 -13.42
N ILE A 390 -0.32 24.34 -13.03
CA ILE A 390 -1.27 23.72 -13.96
C ILE A 390 -1.89 24.76 -14.89
N ASN A 391 -2.27 25.93 -14.36
CA ASN A 391 -2.96 26.96 -15.14
C ASN A 391 -2.03 27.75 -16.07
N ASN A 392 -0.76 27.94 -15.69
CA ASN A 392 0.11 28.94 -16.33
C ASN A 392 1.32 28.35 -17.07
N ILE A 393 1.71 27.11 -16.78
CA ILE A 393 2.86 26.47 -17.42
C ILE A 393 2.72 26.45 -18.94
N THR A 394 3.73 26.92 -19.66
CA THR A 394 3.70 27.00 -21.14
C THR A 394 4.49 25.90 -21.83
N LYS A 395 5.40 25.23 -21.12
CA LYS A 395 6.25 24.14 -21.63
C LYS A 395 6.69 23.24 -20.48
N ILE A 396 7.02 21.99 -20.79
CA ILE A 396 7.65 21.07 -19.84
C ILE A 396 8.97 21.68 -19.36
N ILE A 397 9.21 21.68 -18.05
CA ILE A 397 10.43 22.21 -17.44
C ILE A 397 11.58 21.27 -17.78
N SER A 398 12.64 21.81 -18.37
CA SER A 398 13.81 21.05 -18.81
C SER A 398 15.08 21.83 -18.49
N LEU A 399 15.96 21.23 -17.69
CA LEU A 399 17.27 21.78 -17.34
C LEU A 399 18.33 21.22 -18.30
N GLN A 400 19.06 22.10 -18.99
CA GLN A 400 20.01 21.71 -20.06
C GLN A 400 21.28 21.03 -19.52
N ASP A 401 21.76 21.40 -18.32
CA ASP A 401 23.05 20.95 -17.77
C ASP A 401 22.88 19.93 -16.62
N VAL A 402 21.99 18.97 -16.80
CA VAL A 402 21.72 17.95 -15.79
C VAL A 402 22.60 16.72 -16.01
N SER A 403 23.35 16.33 -14.97
CA SER A 403 24.16 15.10 -15.01
C SER A 403 23.27 13.86 -15.00
N ASP A 404 23.59 12.90 -15.87
CA ASP A 404 22.96 11.56 -15.88
C ASP A 404 23.16 10.80 -14.56
N ARG A 405 24.11 11.22 -13.70
CA ARG A 405 24.37 10.61 -12.39
C ARG A 405 23.19 10.71 -11.41
N PHE A 406 22.27 11.65 -11.60
CA PHE A 406 21.09 11.82 -10.74
C PHE A 406 19.80 11.30 -11.40
N CYS A 407 19.85 10.86 -12.65
CA CYS A 407 18.75 10.13 -13.30
C CYS A 407 18.81 8.63 -12.95
N LEU A 408 19.14 8.31 -11.71
CA LEU A 408 19.19 6.94 -11.24
C LEU A 408 17.75 6.48 -11.08
N ASP A 409 17.27 5.74 -12.07
CA ASP A 409 16.09 4.89 -11.97
C ASP A 409 16.35 3.75 -10.97
N ASP A 410 16.85 4.10 -9.79
CA ASP A 410 17.28 3.17 -8.76
C ASP A 410 16.02 2.55 -8.17
N SER A 411 15.93 1.24 -8.37
CA SER A 411 14.87 0.42 -7.77
C SER A 411 14.76 0.62 -6.26
N ASN A 412 15.85 0.96 -5.56
CA ASN A 412 15.85 1.21 -4.12
C ASN A 412 15.13 2.51 -3.72
N LEU A 413 15.03 3.48 -4.62
CA LEU A 413 14.32 4.74 -4.37
C LEU A 413 12.81 4.63 -4.68
N THR A 414 12.45 3.74 -5.60
CA THR A 414 11.09 3.61 -6.14
C THR A 414 10.32 2.41 -5.56
N LYS A 415 11.01 1.36 -5.10
CA LYS A 415 10.43 0.23 -4.39
C LYS A 415 9.91 0.66 -3.01
N SER A 416 8.70 0.21 -2.66
CA SER A 416 8.17 0.41 -1.32
C SER A 416 8.95 -0.46 -0.33
N CYS A 417 9.56 0.16 0.67
CA CYS A 417 10.33 -0.54 1.69
C CYS A 417 9.53 -0.67 2.99
N GLN A 418 9.58 -1.83 3.65
CA GLN A 418 9.12 -1.94 5.02
C GLN A 418 10.13 -1.26 5.96
N MET A 419 9.98 0.06 6.13
CA MET A 419 10.91 0.89 6.91
C MET A 419 10.85 0.65 8.43
N SER A 420 10.00 -0.27 8.91
CA SER A 420 9.88 -0.57 10.34
C SER A 420 11.16 -1.17 10.96
N SER A 421 11.98 -1.87 10.17
CA SER A 421 13.28 -2.40 10.63
C SER A 421 14.34 -1.29 10.68
N LEU A 422 14.41 -0.47 9.63
CA LEU A 422 15.32 0.68 9.52
C LEU A 422 15.07 1.74 10.59
N LYS A 423 13.80 2.05 10.90
CA LYS A 423 13.49 3.05 11.92
C LYS A 423 13.93 2.61 13.31
N LEU A 424 13.68 1.37 13.75
CA LEU A 424 14.13 0.93 15.08
C LEU A 424 15.66 0.98 15.20
N GLN A 425 16.39 0.65 14.14
CA GLN A 425 17.85 0.84 14.06
C GLN A 425 18.25 2.33 14.08
N MET A 426 17.54 3.19 13.35
CA MET A 426 17.78 4.64 13.31
C MET A 426 17.41 5.33 14.63
N THR A 427 16.29 4.97 15.27
CA THR A 427 15.89 5.48 16.59
C THR A 427 16.80 4.92 17.67
N GLN A 428 17.25 3.66 17.62
CA GLN A 428 18.32 3.18 18.51
C GLN A 428 19.57 4.05 18.36
N TYR A 429 19.96 4.41 17.13
CA TYR A 429 21.11 5.29 16.88
C TYR A 429 20.91 6.73 17.40
N VAL A 430 19.73 7.31 17.19
CA VAL A 430 19.38 8.65 17.70
C VAL A 430 19.33 8.66 19.23
N PHE A 431 18.75 7.62 19.85
CA PHE A 431 18.68 7.49 21.30
C PHE A 431 20.05 7.24 21.94
N MET A 432 20.88 6.34 21.37
CA MET A 432 22.25 6.10 21.85
C MET A 432 23.13 7.36 21.78
N ASN A 433 22.99 8.18 20.72
CA ASN A 433 23.72 9.44 20.61
C ASN A 433 23.15 10.57 21.47
N SER A 434 21.84 10.57 21.76
CA SER A 434 21.26 11.54 22.69
C SER A 434 21.64 11.28 24.14
N PHE A 435 21.92 10.03 24.55
CA PHE A 435 22.42 9.74 25.90
C PHE A 435 23.94 9.89 26.04
N GLN A 436 24.73 9.68 24.98
CA GLN A 436 26.17 9.99 25.01
C GLN A 436 26.47 11.50 25.12
N LYS A 437 25.53 12.38 24.76
CA LYS A 437 25.68 13.82 24.95
C LYS A 437 25.26 14.35 26.32
N PHE A 438 24.63 13.54 27.18
CA PHE A 438 24.26 13.95 28.53
C PHE A 438 25.22 13.45 29.62
N ASP A 439 26.22 12.63 29.28
CA ASP A 439 27.18 12.04 30.24
C ASP A 439 28.62 12.57 30.12
N VAL A 440 28.85 13.68 29.40
CA VAL A 440 30.20 14.29 29.24
C VAL A 440 30.37 15.63 29.98
N ASP A 441 29.31 16.21 30.56
CA ASP A 441 29.39 17.48 31.31
C ASP A 441 29.11 17.36 32.82
N ARG A 442 29.48 16.24 33.44
CA ARG A 442 29.54 16.10 34.90
C ARG A 442 30.79 15.38 35.38
N VAL A 443 31.92 16.11 35.37
CA VAL A 443 32.99 16.00 36.38
C VAL A 443 33.49 17.40 36.69
#